data_AF-A0A6H0SJW7-F1
#
_entry.id   AF-A0A6H0SJW7-F1
#
_cell.length_a   1.000
_cell.length_b   1.000
_cell.length_c   1.000
_cell.angle_alpha   90.00
_cell.angle_beta   90.00
_cell.angle_gamma   90.00
#
_symmetry.space_group_name_H-M   'P 1'
#
loop_
_entity.id
_entity.type
_entity.pdbx_description
1 polymer ?
#
loop_
_entity_poly.entity_id
_entity_poly.type
_entity_poly.pdbx_seq_one_letter_code
_entity_poly.pdbx_strand_id
1 'polypeptide(L)'
;MEEVAVESDGILELQDNKVSRKQLAWGFLLLAVAAIFGLGAGWLWAWLDQLSPSGQVVFFIVSGWPMVFCGFLISGLSAVAGLLCLVPKMITRIGRKGVRVSVRILVHLGVTAASLVWLGFWLISGLNALMSDYHKINAETGESVVVSKPGFDPADFVVYAPKSPFVYQRVDGISGHSESRLFVSDHCTLERQDTALTLTCGTDVVTLPNQTN
;
A
#
# COMPACT_ATOMS: atom_id res chain seq x y z
N MET A 1 28.51 20.57 49.92
CA MET A 1 27.85 20.98 48.66
C MET A 1 28.36 20.19 47.45
N GLU A 2 29.47 19.44 47.53
CA GLU A 2 29.96 18.58 46.44
C GLU A 2 29.19 17.25 46.25
N GLU A 3 28.67 16.62 47.31
CA GLU A 3 27.98 15.32 47.17
C GLU A 3 26.69 15.39 46.33
N VAL A 4 25.97 16.52 46.38
CA VAL A 4 24.71 16.69 45.62
C VAL A 4 24.98 16.81 44.11
N ALA A 5 26.15 17.32 43.71
CA ALA A 5 26.52 17.44 42.30
C ALA A 5 26.89 16.08 41.68
N VAL A 6 27.56 15.21 42.44
CA VAL A 6 27.98 13.88 41.98
C VAL A 6 26.78 12.94 41.79
N GLU A 7 25.79 13.01 42.67
CA GLU A 7 24.57 12.20 42.55
C GLU A 7 23.69 12.67 41.37
N SER A 8 23.63 13.99 41.12
CA SER A 8 22.91 14.56 39.99
C SER A 8 23.53 14.19 38.65
N ASP A 9 24.86 14.20 38.52
CA ASP A 9 25.56 13.81 37.29
C ASP A 9 25.38 12.31 36.99
N GLY A 10 25.45 11.44 38.02
CA GLY A 10 25.23 10.01 37.86
C GLY A 10 23.82 9.65 37.40
N ILE A 11 22.80 10.37 37.88
CA ILE A 11 21.39 10.19 37.45
C ILE A 11 21.21 10.66 35.99
N LEU A 12 21.85 11.75 35.60
CA LEU A 12 21.78 12.30 34.25
C LEU A 12 22.44 11.38 33.21
N GLU A 13 23.62 10.82 33.52
CA GLU A 13 24.29 9.84 32.65
C GLU A 13 23.52 8.52 32.51
N LEU A 14 22.91 8.03 33.61
CA LEU A 14 22.05 6.84 33.57
C LEU A 14 20.79 7.06 32.74
N GLN A 15 20.19 8.26 32.83
CA GLN A 15 19.01 8.62 32.06
C GLN A 15 19.32 8.76 30.57
N ASP A 16 20.43 9.42 30.22
CA ASP A 16 20.86 9.56 28.82
C ASP A 16 21.22 8.20 28.19
N ASN A 17 21.88 7.31 28.94
CA ASN A 17 22.17 5.95 28.48
C ASN A 17 20.90 5.09 28.27
N LYS A 18 19.89 5.22 29.14
CA LYS A 18 18.59 4.53 28.96
C LYS A 18 17.82 5.06 27.76
N VAL A 19 17.75 6.39 27.59
CA VAL A 19 17.09 7.03 26.44
C VAL A 19 17.80 6.64 25.15
N SER A 20 19.13 6.60 25.16
CA SER A 20 19.99 6.16 24.06
C SER A 20 19.70 4.73 23.62
N ARG A 21 19.60 3.79 24.57
CA ARG A 21 19.36 2.37 24.26
C ARG A 21 17.95 2.13 23.72
N LYS A 22 16.94 2.83 24.27
CA LYS A 22 15.57 2.78 23.76
C LYS A 22 15.47 3.33 22.34
N GLN A 23 16.09 4.48 22.07
CA GLN A 23 16.08 5.09 20.74
C GLN A 23 16.73 4.19 19.67
N LEU A 24 17.84 3.50 20.02
CA LEU A 24 18.45 2.52 19.12
C LEU A 24 17.52 1.32 18.86
N ALA A 25 16.88 0.79 19.90
CA ALA A 25 15.94 -0.33 19.77
C ALA A 25 14.75 0.03 18.86
N TRP A 26 14.16 1.22 19.05
CA TRP A 26 13.12 1.75 18.17
C TRP A 26 13.60 1.95 16.74
N GLY A 27 14.82 2.46 16.56
CA GLY A 27 15.42 2.61 15.23
C GLY A 27 15.54 1.29 14.48
N PHE A 28 16.05 0.23 15.14
CA PHE A 28 16.12 -1.10 14.54
C PHE A 28 14.75 -1.71 14.29
N LEU A 29 13.80 -1.55 15.22
CA LEU A 29 12.43 -2.04 15.06
C LEU A 29 11.76 -1.40 13.84
N LEU A 30 11.89 -0.08 13.68
CA LEU A 30 11.33 0.65 12.54
C LEU A 30 11.97 0.22 11.20
N LEU A 31 13.28 -0.04 11.18
CA LEU A 31 13.94 -0.61 9.99
C LEU A 31 13.47 -2.04 9.69
N ALA A 32 13.25 -2.87 10.70
CA ALA A 32 12.68 -4.21 10.52
C ALA A 32 11.25 -4.14 9.96
N VAL A 33 10.40 -3.25 10.49
CA VAL A 33 9.06 -3.00 9.94
C VAL A 33 9.15 -2.54 8.49
N ALA A 34 10.06 -1.61 8.19
CA ALA A 34 10.28 -1.16 6.82
C ALA A 34 10.64 -2.32 5.88
N ALA A 35 11.58 -3.18 6.28
CA ALA A 35 11.99 -4.33 5.48
C ALA A 35 10.82 -5.30 5.23
N ILE A 36 10.05 -5.63 6.27
CA ILE A 36 8.93 -6.57 6.16
C ILE A 36 7.87 -6.04 5.18
N PHE A 37 7.42 -4.79 5.38
CA PHE A 37 6.41 -4.20 4.51
C PHE A 37 6.93 -3.94 3.09
N GLY A 38 8.17 -3.51 2.94
CA GLY A 38 8.78 -3.26 1.63
C GLY A 38 8.96 -4.54 0.82
N LEU A 39 9.43 -5.62 1.44
CA LEU A 39 9.56 -6.93 0.77
C LEU A 39 8.19 -7.54 0.46
N GLY A 40 7.24 -7.46 1.40
CA GLY A 40 5.87 -7.94 1.18
C GLY A 40 5.17 -7.19 0.03
N ALA A 41 5.28 -5.86 0.01
CA ALA A 41 4.76 -5.03 -1.08
C ALA A 41 5.44 -5.34 -2.42
N GLY A 42 6.77 -5.51 -2.43
CA GLY A 42 7.52 -5.87 -3.64
C GLY A 42 7.14 -7.25 -4.18
N TRP A 43 6.95 -8.23 -3.30
CA TRP A 43 6.48 -9.57 -3.68
C TRP A 43 5.06 -9.51 -4.26
N LEU A 44 4.16 -8.79 -3.61
CA LEU A 44 2.78 -8.60 -4.10
C LEU A 44 2.75 -7.83 -5.43
N TRP A 45 3.62 -6.82 -5.61
CA TRP A 45 3.79 -6.13 -6.90
C TRP A 45 4.19 -7.12 -7.99
N ALA A 46 5.25 -7.91 -7.76
CA ALA A 46 5.74 -8.87 -8.75
C ALA A 46 4.66 -9.92 -9.11
N TRP A 47 3.86 -10.32 -8.13
CA TRP A 47 2.75 -11.24 -8.36
C TRP A 47 1.62 -10.60 -9.18
N LEU A 48 1.24 -9.36 -8.89
CA LEU A 48 0.24 -8.62 -9.66
C LEU A 48 0.71 -8.38 -11.10
N ASP A 49 1.99 -8.07 -11.30
CA ASP A 49 2.57 -7.85 -12.62
C ASP A 49 2.53 -9.11 -13.49
N GLN A 50 2.71 -10.30 -12.88
CA GLN A 50 2.53 -11.58 -13.56
C GLN A 50 1.06 -11.87 -13.93
N LEU A 51 0.11 -11.40 -13.13
CA LEU A 51 -1.33 -11.63 -13.35
C LEU A 51 -1.95 -10.63 -14.34
N SER A 52 -1.41 -9.41 -14.40
CA SER A 52 -1.84 -8.33 -15.29
C SER A 52 -2.00 -8.74 -16.76
N PRO A 53 -1.02 -9.38 -17.43
CA PRO A 53 -1.16 -9.78 -18.85
C PRO A 53 -2.23 -10.84 -19.07
N SER A 54 -2.66 -11.56 -18.03
CA SER A 54 -3.74 -12.54 -18.11
C SER A 54 -5.13 -11.97 -17.83
N GLY A 55 -5.24 -10.65 -17.63
CA GLY A 55 -6.49 -9.96 -17.30
C GLY A 55 -7.03 -10.34 -15.92
N GLN A 56 -6.16 -10.78 -15.00
CA GLN A 56 -6.53 -11.19 -13.65
C GLN A 56 -6.22 -10.08 -12.64
N VAL A 57 -7.13 -9.87 -11.70
CA VAL A 57 -7.02 -8.89 -10.62
C VAL A 57 -7.15 -9.60 -9.28
N VAL A 58 -6.27 -9.27 -8.34
CA VAL A 58 -6.34 -9.77 -6.97
C VAL A 58 -7.19 -8.81 -6.14
N PHE A 59 -8.22 -9.33 -5.48
CA PHE A 59 -9.11 -8.56 -4.63
C PHE A 59 -9.36 -9.30 -3.31
N PHE A 60 -8.96 -8.67 -2.20
CA PHE A 60 -9.15 -9.21 -0.85
C PHE A 60 -10.20 -8.39 -0.06
N ILE A 61 -10.03 -7.06 -0.05
CA ILE A 61 -10.94 -6.03 0.53
C ILE A 61 -10.84 -4.76 -0.30
N VAL A 62 -9.60 -4.42 -0.68
CA VAL A 62 -9.23 -3.39 -1.65
C VAL A 62 -8.49 -4.09 -2.79
N SER A 63 -8.44 -3.48 -3.96
CA SER A 63 -7.60 -3.96 -5.07
C SER A 63 -6.14 -4.13 -4.64
N GLY A 64 -5.46 -5.11 -5.24
CA GLY A 64 -4.08 -5.43 -4.92
C GLY A 64 -3.12 -4.24 -5.05
N TRP A 65 -3.34 -3.36 -6.03
CA TRP A 65 -2.49 -2.19 -6.27
C TRP A 65 -2.49 -1.19 -5.10
N PRO A 66 -3.64 -0.70 -4.60
CA PRO A 66 -3.72 0.02 -3.33
C PRO A 66 -2.97 -0.62 -2.17
N MET A 67 -3.10 -1.94 -1.96
CA MET A 67 -2.39 -2.64 -0.87
C MET A 67 -0.88 -2.55 -1.02
N VAL A 68 -0.36 -2.72 -2.24
CA VAL A 68 1.06 -2.57 -2.53
C VAL A 68 1.55 -1.16 -2.20
N PHE A 69 0.83 -0.13 -2.65
CA PHE A 69 1.21 1.26 -2.37
C PHE A 69 1.09 1.64 -0.91
N CYS A 70 0.09 1.12 -0.18
CA CYS A 70 0.03 1.27 1.28
C CYS A 70 1.23 0.61 1.97
N GLY A 71 1.62 -0.59 1.53
CA GLY A 71 2.81 -1.28 2.03
C GLY A 71 4.10 -0.47 1.79
N PHE A 72 4.27 0.08 0.59
CA PHE A 72 5.41 0.96 0.30
C PHE A 72 5.38 2.28 1.07
N LEU A 73 4.19 2.83 1.37
CA LEU A 73 4.05 4.02 2.21
C LEU A 73 4.58 3.74 3.62
N ILE A 74 4.04 2.70 4.26
CA ILE A 74 4.41 2.30 5.63
C ILE A 74 5.91 1.96 5.67
N SER A 75 6.40 1.24 4.67
CA SER A 75 7.80 0.90 4.53
C SER A 75 8.70 2.13 4.50
N GLY A 76 8.43 3.10 3.61
CA GLY A 76 9.27 4.28 3.48
C GLY A 76 9.20 5.22 4.70
N LEU A 77 8.01 5.45 5.26
CA LEU A 77 7.87 6.23 6.50
C LEU A 77 8.64 5.60 7.66
N SER A 78 8.53 4.28 7.81
CA SER A 78 9.27 3.53 8.85
C SER A 78 10.78 3.58 8.61
N ALA A 79 11.23 3.52 7.36
CA ALA A 79 12.65 3.64 7.02
C ALA A 79 13.21 5.01 7.37
N VAL A 80 12.50 6.09 7.02
CA VAL A 80 12.89 7.47 7.34
C VAL A 80 12.93 7.67 8.85
N ALA A 81 11.88 7.25 9.57
CA ALA A 81 11.84 7.35 11.02
C ALA A 81 12.96 6.54 11.70
N GLY A 82 13.21 5.30 11.24
CA GLY A 82 14.30 4.46 11.74
C GLY A 82 15.68 5.09 11.54
N LEU A 83 15.93 5.67 10.36
CA LEU A 83 17.16 6.39 10.06
C LEU A 83 17.32 7.63 10.93
N LEU A 84 16.25 8.42 11.15
CA LEU A 84 16.29 9.58 12.04
C LEU A 84 16.62 9.21 13.50
N CYS A 85 16.23 8.01 13.96
CA CYS A 85 16.59 7.52 15.28
C CYS A 85 18.06 7.05 15.37
N LEU A 86 18.58 6.38 14.32
CA LEU A 86 19.90 5.75 14.34
C LEU A 86 21.05 6.68 13.95
N VAL A 87 20.84 7.48 12.90
CA VAL A 87 21.88 8.32 12.27
C VAL A 87 22.53 9.30 13.25
N PRO A 88 21.80 10.07 14.08
CA PRO A 88 22.41 11.01 15.02
C PRO A 88 23.36 10.31 15.99
N LYS A 89 22.96 9.16 16.54
CA LYS A 89 23.76 8.37 17.48
C LYS A 89 25.04 7.85 16.81
N MET A 90 24.93 7.32 15.58
CA MET A 90 26.10 6.85 14.84
C MET A 90 27.09 7.98 14.52
N ILE A 91 26.59 9.15 14.13
CA ILE A 91 27.43 10.32 13.84
C ILE A 91 28.15 10.83 15.09
N THR A 92 27.49 10.82 16.26
CA THR A 92 28.13 11.27 17.51
C THR A 92 29.33 10.43 17.94
N ARG A 93 29.38 9.14 17.55
CA ARG A 93 30.53 8.26 17.82
C ARG A 93 31.79 8.61 17.03
N ILE A 94 31.70 9.46 16.00
CA ILE A 94 32.87 9.86 15.20
C ILE A 94 33.66 10.91 15.96
N GLY A 95 34.87 10.57 16.43
CA GLY A 95 35.72 11.47 17.23
C GLY A 95 36.24 12.71 16.49
N ARG A 96 36.44 12.63 15.16
CA ARG A 96 37.01 13.73 14.35
C ARG A 96 35.93 14.70 13.87
N LYS A 97 36.01 15.98 14.26
CA LYS A 97 35.02 17.03 13.93
C LYS A 97 34.81 17.21 12.42
N GLY A 98 35.87 17.31 11.62
CA GLY A 98 35.75 17.47 10.16
C GLY A 98 35.02 16.31 9.48
N VAL A 99 35.43 15.08 9.79
CA VAL A 99 34.79 13.86 9.28
C VAL A 99 33.32 13.76 9.72
N ARG A 100 33.03 14.11 10.97
CA ARG A 100 31.66 14.11 11.52
C ARG A 100 30.74 15.04 10.72
N VAL A 101 31.19 16.23 10.36
CA VAL A 101 30.41 17.19 9.55
C VAL A 101 30.19 16.66 8.14
N SER A 102 31.24 16.16 7.47
CA SER A 102 31.12 15.59 6.12
C SER A 102 30.15 14.41 6.08
N VAL A 103 30.28 13.45 7.00
CA VAL A 103 29.38 12.29 7.09
C VAL A 103 27.94 12.74 7.36
N ARG A 104 27.74 13.72 8.25
CA ARG A 104 26.41 14.24 8.54
C ARG A 104 25.76 14.84 7.29
N ILE A 105 26.47 15.68 6.55
CA ILE A 105 25.97 16.28 5.31
C ILE A 105 25.65 15.19 4.28
N LEU A 106 26.59 14.25 4.07
CA LEU A 106 26.43 13.20 3.06
C LEU A 106 25.25 12.28 3.36
N VAL A 107 25.08 11.88 4.62
CA VAL A 107 23.95 11.05 5.05
C VAL A 107 22.64 11.81 4.92
N HIS A 108 22.56 13.06 5.38
CA HIS A 108 21.32 13.83 5.23
C HIS A 108 20.96 14.04 3.76
N LEU A 109 21.92 14.39 2.91
CA LEU A 109 21.71 14.57 1.48
C LEU A 109 21.24 13.28 0.80
N GLY A 110 21.86 12.14 1.14
CA GLY A 110 21.46 10.84 0.61
C GLY A 110 20.06 10.43 1.06
N VAL A 111 19.74 10.63 2.35
CA VAL A 111 18.42 10.31 2.90
C VAL A 111 17.35 11.21 2.29
N THR A 112 17.59 12.52 2.16
CA THR A 112 16.60 13.42 1.52
C THR A 112 16.43 13.11 0.04
N ALA A 113 17.51 12.87 -0.71
CA ALA A 113 17.41 12.50 -2.12
C ALA A 113 16.60 11.20 -2.32
N ALA A 114 16.92 10.14 -1.55
CA ALA A 114 16.19 8.88 -1.61
C ALA A 114 14.72 9.05 -1.20
N SER A 115 14.46 9.82 -0.15
CA SER A 115 13.10 10.10 0.32
C SER A 115 12.28 10.87 -0.71
N LEU A 116 12.88 11.82 -1.42
CA LEU A 116 12.20 12.58 -2.47
C LEU A 116 11.84 11.70 -3.66
N VAL A 117 12.74 10.83 -4.12
CA VAL A 117 12.46 9.90 -5.22
C VAL A 117 11.35 8.94 -4.82
N TRP A 118 11.43 8.37 -3.62
CA TRP A 118 10.38 7.49 -3.09
C TRP A 118 9.03 8.22 -2.95
N LEU A 119 9.01 9.42 -2.37
CA LEU A 119 7.79 10.20 -2.17
C LEU A 119 7.19 10.61 -3.52
N GLY A 120 8.00 11.03 -4.48
CA GLY A 120 7.55 11.38 -5.83
C GLY A 120 6.91 10.18 -6.54
N PHE A 121 7.57 9.02 -6.50
CA PHE A 121 7.01 7.76 -7.03
C PHE A 121 5.68 7.41 -6.35
N TRP A 122 5.64 7.48 -5.01
CA TRP A 122 4.43 7.16 -4.26
C TRP A 122 3.29 8.13 -4.54
N LEU A 123 3.55 9.43 -4.64
CA LEU A 123 2.53 10.42 -4.94
C LEU A 123 1.95 10.23 -6.34
N ILE A 124 2.79 10.00 -7.36
CA ILE A 124 2.30 9.87 -8.73
C ILE A 124 1.56 8.54 -8.92
N SER A 125 2.19 7.43 -8.55
CA SER A 125 1.64 6.10 -8.84
C SER A 125 0.68 5.61 -7.76
N GLY A 126 0.97 5.91 -6.50
CA GLY A 126 0.15 5.47 -5.36
C GLY A 126 -1.18 6.18 -5.25
N LEU A 127 -1.23 7.51 -5.47
CA LEU A 127 -2.51 8.21 -5.50
C LEU A 127 -3.39 7.70 -6.65
N ASN A 128 -2.82 7.50 -7.84
CA ASN A 128 -3.56 6.93 -8.96
C ASN A 128 -4.12 5.53 -8.65
N ALA A 129 -3.33 4.67 -8.01
CA ALA A 129 -3.80 3.35 -7.60
C ALA A 129 -4.92 3.42 -6.54
N LEU A 130 -4.81 4.34 -5.57
CA LEU A 130 -5.84 4.54 -4.55
C LEU A 130 -7.15 5.11 -5.11
N MET A 131 -7.09 5.82 -6.25
CA MET A 131 -8.27 6.33 -6.94
C MET A 131 -8.93 5.27 -7.84
N SER A 132 -8.24 4.16 -8.15
CA SER A 132 -8.86 3.03 -8.84
C SER A 132 -9.76 2.26 -7.87
N ASP A 133 -11.03 2.65 -7.82
CA ASP A 133 -12.02 2.02 -6.96
C ASP A 133 -12.50 0.70 -7.60
N TYR A 134 -12.59 -0.35 -6.79
CA TYR A 134 -13.16 -1.63 -7.18
C TYR A 134 -14.26 -1.97 -6.18
N HIS A 135 -15.46 -2.24 -6.68
CA HIS A 135 -16.59 -2.63 -5.86
C HIS A 135 -16.88 -4.12 -6.02
N LYS A 136 -16.87 -4.83 -4.89
CA LYS A 136 -17.34 -6.21 -4.82
C LYS A 136 -18.84 -6.21 -4.54
N ILE A 137 -19.59 -6.90 -5.39
CA ILE A 137 -21.03 -7.05 -5.30
C ILE A 137 -21.31 -8.53 -5.07
N ASN A 138 -22.12 -8.83 -4.07
CA ASN A 138 -22.49 -10.19 -3.71
C ASN A 138 -23.95 -10.43 -4.07
N ALA A 139 -24.25 -11.60 -4.62
CA ALA A 139 -25.59 -12.11 -4.78
C ALA A 139 -26.10 -12.71 -3.47
N GLU A 140 -27.42 -12.78 -3.30
CA GLU A 140 -28.04 -13.45 -2.15
C GLU A 140 -27.69 -14.94 -2.07
N THR A 141 -27.34 -15.55 -3.21
CA THR A 141 -26.88 -16.93 -3.33
C THR A 141 -25.43 -17.16 -2.85
N GLY A 142 -24.72 -16.10 -2.45
CA GLY A 142 -23.33 -16.15 -1.97
C GLY A 142 -22.27 -16.02 -3.06
N GLU A 143 -22.68 -15.90 -4.32
CA GLU A 143 -21.77 -15.65 -5.45
C GLU A 143 -21.35 -14.17 -5.47
N SER A 144 -20.17 -13.86 -6.00
CA SER A 144 -19.66 -12.47 -5.95
C SER A 144 -18.89 -12.07 -7.19
N VAL A 145 -19.09 -10.85 -7.63
CA VAL A 145 -18.43 -10.25 -8.80
C VAL A 145 -17.77 -8.95 -8.37
N VAL A 146 -16.63 -8.62 -8.99
CA VAL A 146 -15.95 -7.34 -8.75
C VAL A 146 -16.11 -6.47 -9.99
N VAL A 147 -16.48 -5.22 -9.78
CA VAL A 147 -16.63 -4.23 -10.85
C VAL A 147 -15.67 -3.08 -10.59
N SER A 148 -14.91 -2.69 -11.62
CA SER A 148 -14.09 -1.48 -11.56
C SER A 148 -15.00 -0.25 -11.64
N LYS A 149 -14.80 0.73 -10.74
CA LYS A 149 -15.41 2.06 -10.92
C LYS A 149 -14.89 2.68 -12.23
N PRO A 150 -15.70 3.54 -12.84
CA PRO A 150 -15.26 4.37 -13.94
C PRO A 150 -14.10 5.26 -13.49
N GLY A 151 -13.07 5.32 -14.32
CA GLY A 151 -11.90 6.16 -14.10
C GLY A 151 -12.16 7.60 -14.55
N PHE A 152 -11.33 8.11 -15.46
CA PHE A 152 -11.54 9.45 -16.04
C PHE A 152 -12.78 9.51 -16.93
N ASP A 153 -13.15 8.37 -17.53
CA ASP A 153 -14.38 8.23 -18.28
C ASP A 153 -15.50 7.67 -17.37
N PRO A 154 -16.54 8.46 -17.06
CA PRO A 154 -17.64 8.05 -16.17
C PRO A 154 -18.48 6.90 -16.74
N ALA A 155 -18.33 6.58 -18.03
CA ALA A 155 -19.08 5.52 -18.68
C ALA A 155 -18.31 4.18 -18.77
N ASP A 156 -16.99 4.17 -18.57
CA ASP A 156 -16.20 2.95 -18.76
C ASP A 156 -16.30 2.03 -17.53
N PHE A 157 -16.59 0.75 -17.77
CA PHE A 157 -16.64 -0.26 -16.71
C PHE A 157 -16.05 -1.60 -17.14
N VAL A 158 -15.49 -2.31 -16.17
CA VAL A 158 -14.95 -3.65 -16.37
C VAL A 158 -15.43 -4.57 -15.26
N VAL A 159 -15.94 -5.73 -15.65
CA VAL A 159 -16.48 -6.76 -14.75
C VAL A 159 -15.50 -7.92 -14.63
N TYR A 160 -15.28 -8.37 -13.40
CA TYR A 160 -14.39 -9.46 -13.05
C TYR A 160 -15.13 -10.56 -12.28
N ALA A 161 -15.04 -11.78 -12.79
CA ALA A 161 -15.64 -12.95 -12.19
C ALA A 161 -14.65 -13.72 -11.30
N PRO A 162 -15.11 -14.40 -10.24
CA PRO A 162 -14.23 -15.09 -9.30
C PRO A 162 -13.64 -16.35 -9.95
N LYS A 163 -12.31 -16.44 -9.99
CA LYS A 163 -11.59 -17.66 -10.41
C LYS A 163 -11.10 -18.47 -9.22
N SER A 164 -10.78 -17.78 -8.13
CA SER A 164 -10.39 -18.35 -6.85
C SER A 164 -10.82 -17.39 -5.73
N PRO A 165 -10.67 -17.73 -4.43
CA PRO A 165 -11.15 -16.88 -3.32
C PRO A 165 -10.66 -15.43 -3.38
N PHE A 166 -9.49 -15.18 -3.97
CA PHE A 166 -8.85 -13.85 -4.03
C PHE A 166 -8.48 -13.38 -5.43
N VAL A 167 -8.62 -14.22 -6.46
CA VAL A 167 -8.26 -13.88 -7.84
C VAL A 167 -9.53 -13.84 -8.68
N TYR A 168 -9.74 -12.71 -9.34
CA TYR A 168 -10.85 -12.47 -10.23
C TYR A 168 -10.30 -12.30 -11.65
N GLN A 169 -10.99 -12.85 -12.63
CA GLN A 169 -10.61 -12.77 -14.04
C GLN A 169 -11.59 -11.86 -14.78
N ARG A 170 -11.06 -10.99 -15.64
CA ARG A 170 -11.87 -10.15 -16.51
C ARG A 170 -12.79 -11.01 -17.36
N VAL A 171 -14.05 -10.63 -17.43
CA VAL A 171 -15.02 -11.32 -18.30
C VAL A 171 -14.98 -10.65 -19.67
N ASP A 172 -14.47 -11.38 -20.66
CA ASP A 172 -14.36 -10.89 -22.03
C ASP A 172 -15.76 -10.68 -22.65
N GLY A 173 -15.91 -9.60 -23.42
CA GLY A 173 -17.17 -9.23 -24.08
C GLY A 173 -18.17 -8.44 -23.22
N ILE A 174 -17.89 -8.27 -21.93
CA ILE A 174 -18.75 -7.54 -20.98
C ILE A 174 -18.13 -6.21 -20.51
N SER A 175 -16.85 -5.98 -20.80
CA SER A 175 -16.20 -4.68 -20.60
C SER A 175 -16.63 -3.69 -21.68
N GLY A 176 -17.06 -2.49 -21.32
CA GLY A 176 -17.50 -1.50 -22.30
C GLY A 176 -17.95 -0.17 -21.69
N HIS A 177 -18.62 0.61 -22.52
CA HIS A 177 -19.28 1.86 -22.12
C HIS A 177 -20.70 1.58 -21.66
N SER A 178 -21.07 2.12 -20.50
CA SER A 178 -22.43 2.18 -20.00
C SER A 178 -23.36 2.82 -21.02
N GLU A 179 -24.51 2.19 -21.30
CA GLU A 179 -25.54 2.77 -22.18
C GLU A 179 -26.14 4.05 -21.56
N SER A 180 -26.13 4.13 -20.23
CA SER A 180 -26.56 5.31 -19.49
C SER A 180 -25.56 6.48 -19.54
N ARG A 181 -24.36 6.27 -20.11
CA ARG A 181 -23.20 7.18 -20.10
C ARG A 181 -22.69 7.52 -18.69
N LEU A 182 -23.19 6.86 -17.65
CA LEU A 182 -22.80 7.10 -16.27
C LEU A 182 -22.90 5.79 -15.47
N PHE A 183 -21.78 5.12 -15.26
CA PHE A 183 -21.75 3.89 -14.50
C PHE A 183 -21.70 4.17 -12.99
N VAL A 184 -22.74 3.78 -12.24
CA VAL A 184 -22.78 3.94 -10.78
C VAL A 184 -22.62 2.58 -10.10
N SER A 185 -21.39 2.27 -9.69
CA SER A 185 -21.04 1.00 -9.02
C SER A 185 -21.83 0.72 -7.74
N ASP A 186 -22.25 1.77 -7.05
CA ASP A 186 -22.84 1.69 -5.69
C ASP A 186 -24.33 1.28 -5.72
N HIS A 187 -24.94 1.27 -6.90
CA HIS A 187 -26.34 0.86 -7.13
C HIS A 187 -26.45 -0.44 -7.93
N CYS A 188 -25.37 -1.21 -7.99
CA CYS A 188 -25.38 -2.48 -8.68
C CYS A 188 -25.93 -3.60 -7.78
N THR A 189 -26.85 -4.38 -8.32
CA THR A 189 -27.36 -5.62 -7.72
C THR A 189 -26.92 -6.82 -8.55
N LEU A 190 -26.67 -7.94 -7.88
CA LEU A 190 -26.30 -9.20 -8.51
C LEU A 190 -27.36 -10.23 -8.16
N GLU A 191 -28.11 -10.68 -9.16
CA GLU A 191 -29.19 -11.65 -8.98
C GLU A 191 -28.89 -12.90 -9.80
N ARG A 192 -29.25 -14.06 -9.25
CA ARG A 192 -29.20 -15.31 -9.99
C ARG A 192 -30.54 -15.50 -10.68
N GLN A 193 -30.52 -15.47 -12.02
CA GLN A 193 -31.69 -15.76 -12.83
C GLN A 193 -31.47 -17.11 -13.52
N ASP A 194 -32.20 -18.13 -13.03
CA ASP A 194 -32.06 -19.53 -13.45
C ASP A 194 -30.63 -20.07 -13.29
N THR A 195 -29.90 -20.17 -14.41
CA THR A 195 -28.52 -20.66 -14.49
C THR A 195 -27.49 -19.57 -14.76
N ALA A 196 -27.91 -18.32 -14.93
CA ALA A 196 -27.04 -17.19 -15.22
C ALA A 196 -27.03 -16.19 -14.05
N LEU A 197 -25.88 -15.55 -13.84
CA LEU A 197 -25.80 -14.39 -12.96
C LEU A 197 -26.08 -13.15 -13.78
N THR A 198 -27.02 -12.33 -13.33
CA THR A 198 -27.32 -11.05 -13.94
C THR A 198 -26.87 -9.94 -13.00
N LEU A 199 -25.96 -9.12 -13.48
CA LEU A 199 -25.53 -7.89 -12.83
C LEU A 199 -26.37 -6.74 -13.40
N THR A 200 -27.09 -6.03 -12.53
CA THR A 200 -27.91 -4.88 -12.90
C THR A 200 -27.35 -3.65 -12.23
N CYS A 201 -26.91 -2.66 -13.02
CA CYS A 201 -26.36 -1.40 -12.55
C CYS A 201 -27.14 -0.25 -13.18
N GLY A 202 -28.15 0.27 -12.48
CA GLY A 202 -29.05 1.27 -13.04
C GLY A 202 -29.84 0.71 -14.24
N THR A 203 -29.59 1.24 -15.44
CA THR A 203 -30.20 0.75 -16.69
C THR A 203 -29.37 -0.30 -17.41
N ASP A 204 -28.11 -0.48 -17.01
CA ASP A 204 -27.22 -1.46 -17.64
C ASP A 204 -27.49 -2.84 -17.05
N VAL A 205 -27.82 -3.80 -17.90
CA VAL A 205 -28.05 -5.20 -17.53
C VAL A 205 -27.01 -6.06 -18.23
N VAL A 206 -26.24 -6.79 -17.44
CA VAL A 206 -25.14 -7.62 -17.89
C VAL A 206 -25.37 -9.05 -17.42
N THR A 207 -25.55 -9.96 -18.36
CA THR A 207 -25.64 -11.39 -18.06
C THR A 207 -24.26 -12.02 -18.13
N LEU A 208 -23.78 -12.54 -17.01
CA LEU A 208 -22.51 -13.24 -16.90
C LEU A 208 -22.65 -14.67 -17.46
N PRO A 209 -21.67 -15.15 -18.25
CA PRO A 209 -21.67 -16.55 -18.70
C PRO A 209 -21.63 -17.48 -17.49
N ASN A 210 -22.34 -18.61 -17.60
CA ASN A 210 -22.49 -19.59 -16.53
C ASN A 210 -21.12 -20.00 -16.00
N GLN A 211 -20.85 -19.70 -14.73
CA GLN A 211 -19.62 -20.01 -14.00
C GLN A 211 -19.65 -21.50 -13.58
N THR A 212 -19.84 -22.41 -14.54
CA THR A 212 -19.71 -23.84 -14.27
C THR A 212 -18.25 -24.23 -14.48
N ASN A 213 -17.63 -24.72 -13.40
CA ASN A 213 -16.29 -25.32 -13.39
C ASN A 213 -16.03 -26.24 -14.57
#